data_AF-A0A431IEA8-F1
#
_entry.id   AF-A0A431IEA8-F1
#
_cell.length_a   1.000
_cell.length_b   1.000
_cell.length_c   1.000
_cell.angle_alpha   90.00
_cell.angle_beta   90.00
_cell.angle_gamma   90.00
#
_symmetry.space_group_name_H-M   'P 1'
#
loop_
_entity.id
_entity.type
_entity.pdbx_description
1 polymer ?
#
loop_
_entity_poly.entity_id
_entity_poly.type
_entity_poly.pdbx_seq_one_letter_code
_entity_poly.pdbx_strand_id
1 'polypeptide(L)' 'MIETRKSKDWPIFVGENNPNSKFTNIQVSNIKEMLHEGIKQSDIAKMFNVSKSCINKISKNKSYKNIRHAY' A
#
# COMPACT_ATOMS: atom_id res chain seq x y z
N MET A 1 -17.66 -22.39 31.20
CA MET A 1 -16.77 -22.45 30.02
C MET A 1 -16.72 -21.07 29.41
N ILE A 2 -15.52 -20.51 29.23
CA ILE A 2 -15.31 -19.18 28.62
C ILE A 2 -15.68 -19.23 27.13
N GLU A 3 -16.75 -18.54 26.74
CA GLU A 3 -17.11 -18.34 25.33
C GLU A 3 -16.12 -17.31 24.73
N THR A 4 -15.10 -17.81 24.05
CA THR A 4 -14.16 -16.96 23.32
C THR A 4 -14.88 -16.37 22.12
N ARG A 5 -14.94 -15.03 22.07
CA ARG A 5 -15.51 -14.24 20.98
C ARG A 5 -15.05 -14.80 19.63
N LYS A 6 -15.96 -15.42 18.87
CA LYS A 6 -15.72 -15.86 17.49
C LYS A 6 -15.13 -14.68 16.70
N SER A 7 -13.85 -14.78 16.38
CA SER A 7 -13.18 -13.87 15.45
C SER A 7 -13.92 -13.95 14.12
N LYS A 8 -14.52 -12.84 13.72
CA LYS A 8 -15.28 -12.72 12.48
C LYS A 8 -14.27 -12.79 11.33
N ASP A 9 -14.18 -13.95 10.66
CA ASP A 9 -13.48 -14.16 9.39
C ASP A 9 -14.11 -13.28 8.30
N TRP A 10 -13.89 -11.97 8.40
CA TRP A 10 -14.25 -11.02 7.35
C TRP A 10 -13.08 -10.93 6.38
N PRO A 11 -13.29 -11.08 5.05
CA PRO A 11 -12.21 -10.98 4.09
C PRO A 11 -11.56 -9.59 4.19
N ILE A 12 -10.28 -9.57 4.59
CA ILE A 12 -9.50 -8.36 4.68
C ILE A 12 -9.01 -8.03 3.26
N PHE A 13 -9.76 -7.19 2.56
CA PHE A 13 -9.37 -6.72 1.24
C PHE A 13 -8.18 -5.75 1.34
N VAL A 14 -6.99 -6.22 0.97
CA VAL A 14 -5.74 -5.43 0.95
C VAL A 14 -5.25 -5.25 -0.48
N GLY A 15 -4.63 -4.11 -0.76
CA GLY A 15 -4.04 -3.85 -2.08
C GLY A 15 -5.06 -3.84 -3.21
N GLU A 16 -4.73 -4.50 -4.32
CA GLU A 16 -5.58 -4.61 -5.53
C GLU A 16 -6.96 -5.27 -5.30
N ASN A 17 -7.11 -6.04 -4.22
CA ASN A 17 -8.38 -6.69 -3.87
C ASN A 17 -9.34 -5.74 -3.15
N ASN A 18 -8.90 -4.53 -2.79
CA ASN A 18 -9.77 -3.51 -2.24
C ASN A 18 -10.37 -2.67 -3.37
N PRO A 19 -11.70 -2.65 -3.56
CA PRO A 19 -12.35 -1.84 -4.60
C PRO A 19 -12.11 -0.32 -4.42
N ASN A 20 -11.71 0.12 -3.22
CA ASN A 20 -11.29 1.49 -2.93
C ASN A 20 -9.77 1.72 -3.08
N SER A 21 -9.00 0.72 -3.52
CA SER A 21 -7.56 0.89 -3.73
C SER A 21 -7.32 1.76 -4.95
N LYS A 22 -6.58 2.86 -4.72
CA LYS A 22 -6.14 3.74 -5.80
C LYS A 22 -4.97 3.17 -6.61
N PHE A 23 -4.35 2.11 -6.12
CA PHE A 23 -3.15 1.53 -6.72
C PHE A 23 -3.26 0.03 -6.91
N THR A 24 -2.77 -0.45 -8.05
CA THR A 24 -2.53 -1.87 -8.30
C THR A 24 -1.23 -2.32 -7.63
N ASN A 25 -1.05 -3.63 -7.47
CA ASN A 25 0.16 -4.14 -6.83
C ASN A 25 1.44 -3.75 -7.60
N ILE A 26 1.35 -3.74 -8.94
CA ILE A 26 2.43 -3.32 -9.83
C ILE A 26 2.77 -1.84 -9.60
N GLN A 27 1.77 -0.96 -9.53
CA GLN A 27 2.00 0.47 -9.28
C GLN A 27 2.68 0.71 -7.93
N VAL A 28 2.30 -0.04 -6.90
CA VAL A 28 2.95 0.05 -5.58
C VAL A 28 4.39 -0.44 -5.63
N SER A 29 4.70 -1.47 -6.42
CA SER A 29 6.08 -1.91 -6.66
C SER A 29 6.89 -0.80 -7.30
N ASN A 30 6.40 -0.20 -8.38
CA ASN A 30 7.07 0.89 -9.08
C ASN A 30 7.30 2.10 -8.15
N ILE A 31 6.32 2.45 -7.31
CA ILE A 31 6.46 3.53 -6.32
C ILE A 31 7.58 3.19 -5.32
N LYS A 32 7.69 1.94 -4.87
CA LYS A 32 8.75 1.51 -3.96
C LYS A 32 10.13 1.54 -4.62
N GLU A 33 10.23 1.14 -5.89
CA GLU A 33 11.47 1.23 -6.67
C GLU A 33 11.91 2.69 -6.85
N MET A 34 11.01 3.57 -7.28
CA MET A 34 11.30 5.01 -7.42
C MET A 34 11.75 5.64 -6.09
N LEU A 35 11.17 5.21 -4.95
CA LEU A 35 11.61 5.65 -3.63
C LEU A 35 13.00 5.12 -3.27
N HIS A 36 13.33 3.90 -3.67
CA HIS A 36 14.64 3.29 -3.49
C HIS A 36 15.72 3.98 -4.36
N GLU A 37 15.37 4.36 -5.59
CA GLU A 37 16.20 5.18 -6.48
C GLU A 37 16.42 6.61 -5.97
N GLY A 38 15.77 7.00 -4.86
CA GLY A 38 15.92 8.31 -4.24
C GLY A 38 15.05 9.40 -4.87
N ILE A 39 14.08 9.05 -5.71
CA ILE A 39 13.12 10.01 -6.26
C ILE A 39 12.29 10.60 -5.13
N LYS A 40 12.12 11.92 -5.14
CA LYS A 40 11.37 12.63 -4.09
C LYS A 40 9.91 12.18 -4.11
N GLN A 41 9.39 11.92 -2.91
CA GLN A 41 7.97 11.56 -2.70
C GLN A 41 6.99 12.56 -3.34
N SER A 42 7.35 13.84 -3.43
CA SER A 42 6.55 14.89 -4.08
C SER A 42 6.43 14.72 -5.58
N ASP A 43 7.48 14.25 -6.24
CA ASP A 43 7.49 14.07 -7.70
C ASP A 43 6.76 12.78 -8.07
N ILE A 44 6.97 11.72 -7.30
CA ILE A 44 6.17 10.48 -7.40
C ILE A 44 4.68 10.79 -7.16
N ALA A 45 4.36 11.60 -6.14
CA ALA A 45 2.98 11.99 -5.87
C ALA A 45 2.33 12.72 -7.06
N LYS A 46 3.07 13.60 -7.75
CA LYS A 46 2.58 14.27 -8.97
C LYS A 46 2.39 13.29 -10.13
N MET A 47 3.35 12.39 -10.35
CA MET A 47 3.26 11.36 -11.41
C MET A 47 2.02 10.49 -11.28
N PHE A 48 1.66 10.13 -10.05
CA PHE A 48 0.51 9.28 -9.76
C PHE A 48 -0.75 10.07 -9.38
N ASN A 49 -0.72 11.42 -9.48
CA ASN A 49 -1.80 12.32 -9.09
C ASN A 49 -2.42 12.00 -7.72
N VAL A 50 -1.55 11.80 -6.71
CA VAL A 50 -1.95 11.54 -5.33
C VAL A 50 -1.31 12.52 -4.37
N SER A 51 -1.80 12.54 -3.13
CA SER A 51 -1.14 13.28 -2.07
C SER A 51 0.21 12.65 -1.71
N LYS A 52 1.20 13.49 -1.37
CA LYS A 52 2.47 13.06 -0.78
C LYS A 52 2.26 12.16 0.45
N SER A 53 1.22 12.45 1.24
CA SER A 53 0.81 11.65 2.39
C SER A 53 0.48 10.20 2.01
N CYS A 54 -0.07 9.98 0.81
CA CYS A 54 -0.34 8.64 0.29
C CYS A 54 0.98 7.89 0.00
N ILE A 55 1.92 8.51 -0.71
CA ILE A 55 3.25 7.95 -0.98
C ILE A 55 4.00 7.64 0.32
N ASN A 56 3.92 8.52 1.32
CA ASN A 56 4.52 8.30 2.64
C ASN A 56 3.91 7.09 3.37
N LYS A 57 2.59 6.86 3.25
CA LYS A 57 1.94 5.65 3.80
C LYS A 57 2.39 4.39 3.07
N ILE A 58 2.61 4.45 1.76
CA ILE A 58 3.15 3.34 0.95
C ILE A 58 4.59 3.04 1.39
N SER A 59 5.44 4.06 1.46
CA SER A 59 6.84 3.96 1.90
C SER A 59 6.97 3.33 3.29
N LYS A 60 6.13 3.75 4.24
CA LYS A 60 6.11 3.21 5.62
C LYS A 60 5.40 1.85 5.74
N ASN A 61 5.02 1.21 4.64
CA ASN A 61 4.23 -0.02 4.62
C ASN A 61 2.98 0.06 5.52
N LYS A 62 2.31 1.22 5.60
CA LYS A 62 1.08 1.37 6.41
C LYS A 62 -0.18 0.88 5.70
N SER A 63 -0.24 1.01 4.37
CA SER A 63 -1.40 0.60 3.56
C SER A 63 -1.18 -0.64 2.71
N TYR A 64 0.05 -0.89 2.24
CA TYR A 64 0.38 -1.99 1.32
C TYR A 64 1.48 -2.90 1.90
N LYS A 65 1.21 -3.50 3.06
CA LYS A 65 2.17 -4.35 3.80
C LYS A 65 2.58 -5.62 3.04
N ASN A 66 1.64 -6.23 2.32
CA ASN A 66 1.83 -7.54 1.69
C ASN A 66 2.42 -7.46 0.28
N ILE A 67 2.77 -6.26 -0.20
CA ILE A 67 3.39 -6.09 -1.52
C ILE A 67 4.90 -6.07 -1.34
N ARG A 68 5.54 -7.18 -1.71
CA ARG A 68 7.01 -7.27 -1.84
C ARG A 68 7.41 -6.61 -3.16
N HIS A 69 8.43 -5.75 -3.13
CA HIS A 69 9.18 -5.42 -4.34
C HIS A 69 10.42 -6.33 -4.38
N ALA A 70 10.81 -6.76 -5.58
CA ALA A 70 12.04 -7.51 -5.80
C ALA A 70 13.21 -6.53 -5.89
N TYR A 71 14.27 -6.76 -5.12
CA TYR A 71 15.52 -5.99 -5.16
C TYR A 71 16.49 -6.63 -6.16
#